data_AF-A0A509KZ32-F1
#
_entry.id   AF-A0A509KZ32-F1
#
_cell.length_a   1.000
_cell.length_b   1.000
_cell.length_c   1.000
_cell.angle_alpha   90.00
_cell.angle_beta   90.00
_cell.angle_gamma   90.00
#
_symmetry.space_group_name_H-M   'P 1'
#
loop_
_entity.id
_entity.type
_entity.pdbx_description
1 polymer ?
#
loop_
_entity_poly.entity_id
_entity_poly.type
_entity_poly.pdbx_seq_one_letter_code
_entity_poly.pdbx_strand_id
1 'polypeptide(L)'
;MVFMHLRRKGNDIEYIKTKDGYETDFFTRDKATGDVKLIQVCWDVSDKKTFERELRGLKSAMAEYAIASGTIVTWDEEFMIEARMQRSGGLNLARIADSFDYP
;
A
#
# COMPACT_ATOMS: atom_id res chain seq x y z
N MET A 1 7.79 -6.17 13.51
CA MET A 1 7.39 -4.86 14.09
C MET A 1 7.58 -3.74 13.06
N VAL A 2 6.53 -3.34 12.35
CA VAL A 2 6.60 -2.33 11.27
C VAL A 2 6.68 -0.90 11.82
N PHE A 3 5.77 -0.52 12.72
CA PHE A 3 5.71 0.82 13.31
C PHE A 3 7.05 1.25 13.97
N MET A 4 7.63 0.39 14.80
CA MET A 4 8.89 0.69 15.49
C MET A 4 10.06 0.86 14.54
N HIS A 5 10.10 0.10 13.44
CA HIS A 5 11.13 0.24 12.42
C HIS A 5 11.06 1.60 11.72
N LEU A 6 9.86 2.02 11.33
CA LEU A 6 9.61 3.32 10.70
C LEU A 6 9.97 4.49 11.63
N ARG A 7 9.58 4.41 12.91
CA ARG A 7 9.93 5.42 13.93
C ARG A 7 11.43 5.56 14.12
N ARG A 8 12.16 4.43 14.19
CA ARG A 8 13.63 4.43 14.34
C ARG A 8 14.34 5.03 13.12
N LYS A 9 13.75 4.91 11.94
CA LYS A 9 14.23 5.57 10.71
C LYS A 9 13.86 7.06 10.63
N GLY A 10 13.17 7.60 11.63
CA GLY A 10 12.81 9.02 11.67
C GLY A 10 11.64 9.37 10.76
N ASN A 11 10.77 8.42 10.42
CA ASN A 11 9.58 8.71 9.61
C ASN A 11 8.48 9.36 10.47
N ASP A 12 7.76 10.32 9.89
CA ASP A 12 6.39 10.63 10.33
C ASP A 12 5.46 9.52 9.84
N ILE A 13 4.49 9.15 10.68
CA ILE A 13 3.61 7.99 10.47
C ILE A 13 2.19 8.42 10.80
N GLU A 14 1.29 8.19 9.86
CA GLU A 14 -0.14 8.46 9.98
C GLU A 14 -0.93 7.20 9.57
N TYR A 15 -2.05 6.96 10.24
CA TYR A 15 -3.02 5.95 9.82
C TYR A 15 -4.03 6.63 8.91
N ILE A 16 -4.35 6.00 7.78
CA ILE A 16 -5.22 6.64 6.78
C ILE A 16 -6.48 5.84 6.53
N LYS A 17 -7.57 6.60 6.41
CA LYS A 17 -8.85 6.11 5.93
C LYS A 17 -9.25 6.94 4.73
N THR A 18 -9.46 6.29 3.60
CA THR A 18 -9.83 6.94 2.35
C THR A 18 -11.27 7.44 2.40
N LYS A 19 -11.63 8.34 1.48
CA LYS A 19 -13.01 8.86 1.36
C LYS A 19 -14.05 7.78 1.12
N ASP A 20 -13.66 6.72 0.44
CA ASP A 20 -14.51 5.55 0.17
C ASP A 20 -14.59 4.59 1.37
N GLY A 21 -13.95 4.94 2.49
CA GLY A 21 -14.01 4.20 3.75
C GLY A 21 -13.03 3.04 3.86
N TYR A 22 -12.09 2.90 2.93
CA TYR A 22 -11.04 1.88 3.00
C TYR A 22 -9.89 2.35 3.88
N GLU A 23 -9.22 1.41 4.54
CA GLU A 23 -8.14 1.70 5.47
C GLU A 23 -6.80 1.26 4.87
N THR A 24 -5.73 2.00 5.20
CA THR A 24 -4.35 1.59 4.95
C THR A 24 -3.53 1.91 6.19
N ASP A 25 -2.77 0.94 6.68
CA ASP A 25 -2.16 1.03 8.02
C ASP A 25 -1.23 2.22 8.17
N PHE A 26 -0.33 2.46 7.21
CA PHE A 26 0.63 3.55 7.33
C PHE A 26 0.76 4.37 6.05
N PHE A 27 0.54 5.67 6.19
CA PHE A 27 1.15 6.70 5.38
C PHE A 27 2.40 7.18 6.10
N THR A 28 3.56 7.05 5.46
CA THR A 28 4.84 7.40 6.06
C THR A 28 5.55 8.45 5.23
N ARG A 29 6.21 9.39 5.91
CA ARG A 29 7.07 10.39 5.29
C ARG A 29 8.44 10.37 5.94
N ASP A 30 9.48 10.17 5.13
CA ASP A 30 10.86 10.31 5.59
C ASP A 30 11.15 11.80 5.86
N LYS A 31 11.61 12.14 7.06
CA LYS A 31 11.89 13.54 7.44
C LYS A 31 13.09 14.14 6.74
N ALA A 32 14.06 13.31 6.37
CA ALA A 32 15.30 13.76 5.74
C ALA A 32 15.12 13.95 4.24
N THR A 33 14.44 13.01 3.56
CA THR A 33 14.27 13.05 2.09
C THR A 33 12.92 13.61 1.65
N GLY A 34 11.90 13.57 2.51
CA GLY A 34 10.52 13.90 2.16
C GLY A 34 9.77 12.79 1.44
N ASP A 35 10.42 11.64 1.19
CA ASP A 35 9.85 10.50 0.47
C ASP A 35 8.62 9.96 1.20
N VAL A 36 7.58 9.66 0.43
CA VAL A 36 6.31 9.16 0.95
C VAL A 36 6.15 7.68 0.60
N LYS A 37 5.67 6.88 1.55
CA LYS A 37 5.30 5.48 1.31
C LYS A 37 3.95 5.15 1.95
N LEU A 38 3.17 4.37 1.21
CA LEU A 38 1.97 3.70 1.72
C LEU A 38 2.31 2.25 2.05
N ILE A 39 1.97 1.81 3.25
CA ILE A 39 2.25 0.46 3.74
C ILE A 39 0.98 -0.13 4.32
N GLN A 40 0.60 -1.31 3.82
CA GLN A 40 -0.44 -2.17 4.37
C GLN A 40 0.21 -3.36 5.07
N VAL A 41 -0.18 -3.65 6.31
CA VAL A 41 0.30 -4.81 7.06
C VAL A 41 -0.73 -5.91 6.99
N CYS A 42 -0.36 -7.06 6.45
CA CYS A 42 -1.23 -8.22 6.30
C CYS A 42 -0.69 -9.36 7.15
N TRP A 43 -1.50 -9.95 8.05
CA TRP A 43 -1.02 -11.07 8.86
C TRP A 43 -0.79 -12.33 8.02
N ASP A 44 -1.71 -12.62 7.11
CA ASP A 44 -1.70 -13.84 6.30
C ASP A 44 -2.28 -13.58 4.91
N VAL A 45 -1.53 -14.00 3.89
CA VAL A 45 -1.90 -13.89 2.47
C VAL A 45 -2.46 -15.19 1.90
N SER A 46 -2.51 -16.27 2.69
CA SER A 46 -2.97 -17.60 2.27
C SER A 46 -4.44 -17.61 1.85
N ASP A 47 -5.26 -16.71 2.39
CA ASP A 47 -6.62 -16.46 1.92
C ASP A 47 -6.65 -15.32 0.90
N LYS A 48 -6.80 -15.70 -0.38
CA LYS A 48 -6.94 -14.79 -1.52
C LYS A 48 -7.99 -13.71 -1.29
N LYS A 49 -9.12 -14.03 -0.64
CA LYS A 49 -10.19 -13.05 -0.41
C LYS A 49 -9.79 -12.02 0.64
N THR A 50 -9.05 -12.44 1.65
CA THR A 50 -8.49 -11.54 2.66
C THR A 50 -7.46 -10.63 2.00
N PHE A 51 -6.54 -11.20 1.24
CA PHE A 51 -5.53 -10.43 0.51
C PHE A 51 -6.13 -9.40 -0.48
N GLU A 52 -7.16 -9.77 -1.24
CA GLU A 52 -7.85 -8.84 -2.16
C GLU A 52 -8.49 -7.64 -1.44
N ARG A 53 -8.91 -7.80 -0.19
CA ARG A 53 -9.43 -6.70 0.64
C ARG A 53 -8.32 -5.77 1.08
N GLU A 54 -7.20 -6.30 1.56
CA GLU A 54 -6.02 -5.53 1.95
C GLU A 54 -5.47 -4.73 0.75
N LEU A 55 -5.34 -5.39 -0.40
CA LEU A 55 -4.87 -4.78 -1.65
C LEU A 55 -5.78 -3.63 -2.10
N ARG A 56 -7.11 -3.76 -1.90
CA ARG A 56 -8.07 -2.73 -2.26
C ARG A 56 -7.89 -1.47 -1.41
N GLY A 57 -7.63 -1.63 -0.11
CA GLY A 57 -7.33 -0.51 0.78
C GLY A 57 -6.11 0.26 0.31
N LEU A 58 -5.00 -0.44 0.10
CA LEU A 58 -3.76 0.15 -0.37
C LEU A 58 -3.93 0.88 -1.72
N LYS A 59 -4.61 0.27 -2.69
CA LYS A 59 -4.87 0.89 -4.00
C LYS A 59 -5.76 2.12 -3.90
N SER A 60 -6.77 2.11 -3.02
CA SER A 60 -7.64 3.27 -2.78
C SER A 60 -6.81 4.44 -2.24
N ALA A 61 -5.91 4.18 -1.29
CA ALA A 61 -4.98 5.19 -0.78
C ALA A 61 -4.01 5.69 -1.86
N MET A 62 -3.41 4.80 -2.66
CA MET A 62 -2.55 5.20 -3.78
C MET A 62 -3.25 6.16 -4.74
N ALA A 63 -4.51 5.86 -5.08
CA ALA A 63 -5.31 6.71 -5.94
C ALA A 63 -5.66 8.06 -5.30
N GLU A 64 -6.09 8.07 -4.04
CA GLU A 64 -6.51 9.29 -3.33
C GLU A 64 -5.34 10.26 -3.11
N TYR A 65 -4.16 9.74 -2.76
CA TYR A 65 -2.97 10.55 -2.49
C TYR A 65 -2.04 10.73 -3.70
N ALA A 66 -2.43 10.22 -4.88
CA ALA A 66 -1.64 10.26 -6.11
C ALA A 66 -0.23 9.67 -5.96
N ILE A 67 -0.11 8.57 -5.21
CA ILE A 67 1.16 7.88 -4.94
C ILE A 67 1.29 6.70 -5.90
N ALA A 68 2.43 6.63 -6.60
CA ALA A 68 2.63 5.65 -7.66
C ALA A 68 2.89 4.22 -7.16
N SER A 69 3.29 4.02 -5.90
CA SER A 69 3.56 2.69 -5.36
C SER A 69 3.07 2.52 -3.92
N GLY A 70 2.82 1.27 -3.56
CA GLY A 70 2.42 0.84 -2.22
C GLY A 70 3.12 -0.45 -1.83
N THR A 71 3.30 -0.68 -0.54
CA THR A 71 3.97 -1.87 0.00
C THR A 71 3.00 -2.68 0.84
N ILE A 72 2.96 -4.00 0.67
CA ILE A 72 2.30 -4.93 1.58
C ILE A 72 3.37 -5.64 2.37
N VAL A 73 3.33 -5.52 3.70
CA VAL A 73 4.24 -6.24 4.60
C VAL A 73 3.45 -7.37 5.25
N THR A 74 3.94 -8.58 5.10
CA THR A 74 3.37 -9.77 5.72
C THR A 74 4.20 -10.23 6.91
N TRP A 75 3.76 -11.28 7.62
CA TRP A 75 4.56 -11.86 8.69
C TRP A 75 5.93 -12.36 8.19
N ASP A 76 5.95 -12.99 7.01
CA ASP A 76 7.13 -13.67 6.46
C ASP A 76 7.85 -12.86 5.36
N GLU A 77 7.12 -12.02 4.60
CA GLU A 77 7.61 -11.39 3.35
C GLU A 77 7.13 -9.94 3.15
N GLU A 78 7.78 -9.18 2.25
CA GLU A 78 7.38 -7.82 1.83
C GLU A 78 7.20 -7.78 0.30
N PHE A 79 6.10 -7.19 -0.16
CA PHE A 79 5.76 -7.04 -1.58
C PHE A 79 5.53 -5.58 -1.94
N MET A 80 6.05 -5.16 -3.10
CA MET A 80 5.83 -3.82 -3.65
C MET A 80 4.91 -3.88 -4.86
N ILE A 81 3.94 -2.97 -4.90
CA ILE A 81 3.01 -2.81 -6.02
C ILE A 81 3.22 -1.42 -6.61
N GLU A 82 3.42 -1.36 -7.91
CA GLU A 82 3.54 -0.11 -8.66
C GLU A 82 2.33 0.08 -9.57
N ALA A 83 1.77 1.28 -9.57
CA ALA A 83 0.79 1.70 -10.54
C ALA A 83 1.47 1.90 -11.90
N ARG A 84 1.05 1.11 -12.91
CA ARG A 84 1.37 1.43 -14.30
C ARG A 84 0.54 2.63 -14.74
N MET A 85 1.16 3.80 -14.82
CA MET A 85 0.58 4.95 -15.50
C MET A 85 0.55 4.69 -17.02
N GLN A 86 -0.60 4.29 -17.58
CA GLN A 86 -0.80 4.36 -19.03
C GLN A 86 -1.07 5.82 -19.41
N ARG A 87 -0.38 6.30 -20.47
CA ARG A 87 -0.50 7.65 -21.03
C ARG A 87 -1.84 7.90 -21.73
N SER A 88 -2.97 7.55 -21.12
CA SER A 88 -4.31 8.04 -21.47
C SER A 88 -5.36 7.26 -20.66
N GLY A 89 -5.92 7.92 -19.64
CA GLY A 89 -7.17 7.49 -19.01
C GLY A 89 -7.03 6.64 -17.76
N GLY A 90 -6.96 7.31 -16.61
CA GLY A 90 -7.40 6.80 -15.31
C GLY A 90 -6.66 5.61 -14.71
N LEU A 91 -6.51 5.61 -13.38
CA LEU A 91 -6.03 4.46 -12.62
C LEU A 91 -7.07 3.34 -12.72
N ASN A 92 -6.91 2.39 -13.64
CA ASN A 92 -7.84 1.26 -13.76
C ASN A 92 -7.52 0.19 -12.71
N LEU A 93 -8.18 0.28 -11.56
CA LEU A 93 -8.04 -0.60 -10.39
C LEU A 93 -8.23 -2.09 -10.72
N ALA A 94 -9.01 -2.42 -11.75
CA ALA A 94 -9.34 -3.80 -12.14
C ALA A 94 -8.14 -4.54 -12.75
N ARG A 95 -7.22 -3.85 -13.44
CA ARG A 95 -6.12 -4.51 -14.18
C ARG A 95 -4.87 -4.82 -13.34
N ILE A 96 -4.74 -4.23 -12.15
CA ILE A 96 -3.62 -4.53 -11.23
C ILE A 96 -3.90 -5.82 -10.45
N ALA A 97 -5.16 -6.24 -10.31
CA ALA A 97 -5.50 -7.50 -9.64
C ALA A 97 -5.09 -8.75 -10.46
N ASP A 98 -5.10 -8.63 -11.79
CA ASP A 98 -4.83 -9.75 -12.71
C ASP A 98 -3.35 -9.93 -13.06
N SER A 99 -2.44 -9.11 -12.52
CA SER A 99 -1.01 -9.10 -12.88
C SER A 99 -0.07 -9.62 -11.78
N PHE A 100 -0.62 -10.25 -10.74
CA PHE A 100 0.18 -10.88 -9.69
C PHE A 100 -0.13 -12.37 -9.66
N ASP A 101 0.80 -13.17 -10.16
CA ASP A 101 0.92 -14.56 -9.72
C ASP A 101 1.39 -14.51 -8.27
N TYR A 102 0.48 -14.90 -7.37
CA TYR A 102 0.83 -15.21 -5.99
C TYR A 102 1.32 -16.67 -5.96
N PRO A 103 2.23 -17.04 -5.03
CA PRO A 103 2.48 -18.44 -4.74
C PRO A 103 1.20 -19.19 -4.35
#